data_AF-A0A6L3F2U3-F1
#
_entry.id   AF-A0A6L3F2U3-F1
#
_cell.length_a   1.000
_cell.length_b   1.000
_cell.length_c   1.000
_cell.angle_alpha   90.00
_cell.angle_beta   90.00
_cell.angle_gamma   90.00
#
_symmetry.space_group_name_H-M   'P 1'
#
loop_
_entity.id
_entity.type
_entity.pdbx_description
1 polymer ?
#
loop_
_entity_poly.entity_id
_entity_poly.type
_entity_poly.pdbx_seq_one_letter_code
_entity_poly.pdbx_strand_id
1 'polypeptide(L)'
;MKLSNRIKLGLTFFIWRVINRRAFEEDFLRILPNTLKDAARLIFYRNFTSEEKRIAKSIETYRSSLITTDKILHSFSSPRSGTFKKGNNDHAIAGPYLANTSEAHAKTGASMKGGILLRRITTGLAARTVLELGTNTGFSGCYILSCPQVEQLVTIEGSKDLCEIADRNLRQFSDKYKLMNMLFDDAIDTLSHNDDKFDCVFIDGQHEREATWHYTKRVMPLLNNGGSIIFDDIYWSDDMNQCWKEICMSLDFSVTVDLQLKGVAILRLGEESKMFYDICEYVGRPRIFRKGW
;
A
#
# COMPACT_ATOMS: atom_id res chain seq x y z
N MET A 1 -38.02 25.41 4.22
CA MET A 1 -37.05 26.25 3.46
C MET A 1 -35.56 25.96 3.75
N LYS A 2 -35.17 24.74 4.20
CA LYS A 2 -33.76 24.42 4.57
C LYS A 2 -33.13 23.22 3.83
N LEU A 3 -33.91 22.38 3.15
CA LEU A 3 -33.37 21.24 2.36
C LEU A 3 -33.05 21.66 0.92
N SER A 4 -33.94 22.42 0.27
CA SER A 4 -33.78 22.86 -1.12
C SER A 4 -32.59 23.79 -1.35
N ASN A 5 -32.24 24.65 -0.39
CA ASN A 5 -31.07 25.53 -0.49
C ASN A 5 -29.74 24.80 -0.28
N ARG A 6 -29.69 23.75 0.55
CA ARG A 6 -28.48 22.89 0.68
C ARG A 6 -28.26 22.04 -0.58
N ILE A 7 -29.35 21.53 -1.16
CA ILE A 7 -29.29 20.76 -2.42
C ILE A 7 -28.89 21.66 -3.59
N LYS A 8 -29.43 22.89 -3.67
CA LYS A 8 -29.00 23.88 -4.66
C LYS A 8 -27.54 24.28 -4.47
N LEU A 9 -27.08 24.64 -3.27
CA LEU A 9 -25.66 24.92 -3.02
C LEU A 9 -24.76 23.73 -3.39
N GLY A 10 -25.14 22.51 -3.02
CA GLY A 10 -24.39 21.31 -3.34
C GLY A 10 -24.32 21.02 -4.84
N LEU A 11 -25.43 21.22 -5.57
CA LEU A 11 -25.47 21.01 -7.03
C LEU A 11 -24.71 22.12 -7.77
N THR A 12 -24.84 23.38 -7.36
CA THR A 12 -24.09 24.50 -7.95
C THR A 12 -22.59 24.36 -7.67
N PHE A 13 -22.20 23.94 -6.46
CA PHE A 13 -20.81 23.65 -6.10
C PHE A 13 -20.26 22.44 -6.87
N PHE A 14 -21.05 21.39 -7.06
CA PHE A 14 -20.68 20.23 -7.86
C PHE A 14 -20.45 20.61 -9.34
N ILE A 15 -21.39 21.35 -9.94
CA ILE A 15 -21.26 21.85 -11.32
C ILE A 15 -20.04 22.77 -11.43
N TRP A 16 -19.85 23.67 -10.47
CA TRP A 16 -18.67 24.54 -10.42
C TRP A 16 -17.36 23.76 -10.33
N ARG A 17 -17.30 22.67 -9.55
CA ARG A 17 -16.15 21.77 -9.48
C ARG A 17 -15.90 21.02 -10.78
N VAL A 18 -16.94 20.59 -11.48
CA VAL A 18 -16.80 19.92 -12.79
C VAL A 18 -16.24 20.90 -13.82
N ILE A 19 -16.76 22.13 -13.85
CA ILE A 19 -16.31 23.20 -14.77
C ILE A 19 -14.86 23.61 -14.46
N ASN A 20 -14.49 23.71 -13.17
CA ASN A 20 -13.16 24.15 -12.72
C ASN A 20 -12.24 23.00 -12.31
N ARG A 21 -12.46 21.80 -12.85
CA ARG A 21 -11.76 20.59 -12.41
C ARG A 21 -10.23 20.75 -12.41
N ARG A 22 -9.66 21.33 -13.47
CA ARG A 22 -8.19 21.55 -13.58
C ARG A 22 -7.67 22.49 -12.50
N ALA A 23 -8.36 23.59 -12.20
CA ALA A 23 -7.96 24.52 -11.15
C ALA A 23 -7.97 23.84 -9.77
N PHE A 24 -8.97 23.00 -9.52
CA PHE A 24 -9.06 22.21 -8.28
C PHE A 24 -7.92 21.19 -8.15
N GLU A 25 -7.57 20.52 -9.25
CA GLU A 25 -6.43 19.59 -9.32
C GLU A 25 -5.09 20.33 -9.08
N GLU A 26 -4.92 21.51 -9.68
CA GLU A 26 -3.74 22.38 -9.47
C GLU A 26 -3.63 22.89 -8.03
N ASP A 27 -4.76 23.23 -7.39
CA ASP A 27 -4.79 23.64 -5.99
C ASP A 27 -4.30 22.54 -5.04
N PHE A 28 -4.77 21.30 -5.22
CA PHE A 28 -4.27 20.17 -4.43
C PHE A 28 -2.78 19.93 -4.67
N LEU A 29 -2.35 19.93 -5.93
CA LEU A 29 -0.94 19.76 -6.29
C LEU A 29 -0.06 20.92 -5.81
N ARG A 30 -0.63 22.09 -5.53
CA ARG A 30 0.11 23.23 -4.96
C ARG A 30 0.44 23.00 -3.49
N ILE A 31 -0.49 22.46 -2.71
CA ILE A 31 -0.34 22.24 -1.26
C ILE A 31 0.33 20.92 -0.90
N LEU A 32 0.24 19.90 -1.76
CA LEU A 32 0.81 18.57 -1.52
C LEU A 32 2.35 18.61 -1.51
N PRO A 33 3.03 17.84 -0.64
CA PRO A 33 4.49 17.70 -0.68
C PRO A 33 4.99 17.33 -2.09
N ASN A 34 6.06 17.98 -2.54
CA ASN A 34 6.63 17.75 -3.88
C ASN A 34 6.91 16.27 -4.15
N THR A 35 7.34 15.54 -3.13
CA THR A 35 7.62 14.09 -3.15
C THR A 35 6.42 13.25 -3.58
N LEU A 36 5.17 13.69 -3.38
CA LEU A 36 3.97 12.89 -3.66
C LEU A 36 3.14 13.42 -4.85
N LYS A 37 3.59 14.49 -5.51
CA LYS A 37 2.85 15.10 -6.64
C LYS A 37 2.68 14.15 -7.82
N ASP A 38 3.70 13.38 -8.18
CA ASP A 38 3.60 12.47 -9.33
C ASP A 38 2.64 11.30 -9.07
N ALA A 39 2.55 10.84 -7.82
CA ALA A 39 1.55 9.87 -7.40
C ALA A 39 0.13 10.46 -7.49
N ALA A 40 -0.09 11.69 -7.00
CA ALA A 40 -1.38 12.37 -7.12
C ALA A 40 -1.77 12.63 -8.59
N ARG A 41 -0.83 13.02 -9.45
CA ARG A 41 -1.04 13.17 -10.91
C ARG A 41 -1.54 11.88 -11.56
N LEU A 42 -1.11 10.72 -11.08
CA LEU A 42 -1.62 9.44 -11.58
C LEU A 42 -3.12 9.28 -11.30
N ILE A 43 -3.57 9.70 -10.12
CA ILE A 43 -4.97 9.62 -9.72
C ILE A 43 -5.83 10.59 -10.56
N PHE A 44 -5.36 11.82 -10.76
CA PHE A 44 -6.08 12.83 -11.55
C PHE A 44 -6.14 12.49 -13.05
N TYR A 45 -4.99 12.18 -13.64
CA TYR A 45 -4.85 12.11 -15.10
C TYR A 45 -4.86 10.69 -15.65
N ARG A 46 -4.66 9.67 -14.82
CA ARG A 46 -4.66 8.25 -15.22
C ARG A 46 -3.68 7.93 -16.37
N ASN A 47 -2.59 8.68 -16.45
CA ASN A 47 -1.61 8.57 -17.52
C ASN A 47 -0.36 7.83 -17.05
N PHE A 48 0.04 6.82 -17.82
CA PHE A 48 1.31 6.11 -17.65
C PHE A 48 2.35 6.57 -18.67
N THR A 49 3.60 6.69 -18.23
CA THR A 49 4.74 6.92 -19.14
C THR A 49 5.00 5.68 -20.00
N SER A 50 5.80 5.84 -21.07
CA SER A 50 6.19 4.71 -21.92
C SER A 50 7.01 3.65 -21.17
N GLU A 51 7.77 4.05 -20.16
CA GLU A 51 8.50 3.14 -19.28
C GLU A 51 7.55 2.35 -18.37
N GLU A 52 6.63 3.06 -17.71
CA GLU A 52 5.62 2.44 -16.82
C GLU A 52 4.76 1.43 -17.57
N LYS A 53 4.38 1.73 -18.83
CA LYS A 53 3.65 0.79 -19.70
C LYS A 53 4.47 -0.48 -19.99
N ARG A 54 5.78 -0.36 -20.23
CA ARG A 54 6.66 -1.53 -20.46
C ARG A 54 6.80 -2.38 -19.20
N ILE A 55 7.04 -1.75 -18.05
CA ILE A 55 7.11 -2.42 -16.74
C ILE A 55 5.80 -3.17 -16.46
N ALA A 56 4.67 -2.47 -16.55
CA ALA A 56 3.36 -3.08 -16.33
C ALA A 56 3.09 -4.25 -17.29
N LYS A 57 3.43 -4.12 -18.58
CA LYS A 57 3.25 -5.20 -19.55
C LYS A 57 4.07 -6.45 -19.20
N SER A 58 5.30 -6.28 -18.71
CA SER A 58 6.14 -7.39 -18.25
C SER A 58 5.49 -8.10 -17.06
N ILE A 59 5.03 -7.35 -16.05
CA ILE A 59 4.37 -7.90 -14.85
C ILE A 59 3.07 -8.62 -15.21
N GLU A 60 2.24 -8.03 -16.08
CA GLU A 60 1.00 -8.67 -16.53
C GLU A 60 1.23 -9.93 -17.37
N THR A 61 2.40 -10.06 -18.02
CA THR A 61 2.78 -11.30 -18.70
C THR A 61 3.01 -12.42 -17.67
N TYR A 62 3.67 -12.11 -16.55
CA TYR A 62 3.85 -13.06 -15.45
C TYR A 62 2.53 -13.38 -14.74
N ARG A 63 1.65 -12.39 -14.55
CA ARG A 63 0.28 -12.64 -14.07
C ARG A 63 -0.47 -13.61 -14.96
N SER A 64 -0.41 -13.40 -16.28
CA SER A 64 -1.10 -14.26 -17.25
C SER A 64 -0.58 -15.70 -17.21
N SER A 65 0.74 -15.92 -17.04
CA SER A 65 1.29 -17.27 -16.97
C SER A 65 0.85 -18.04 -15.72
N LEU A 66 0.68 -17.35 -14.58
CA LEU A 66 0.15 -17.98 -13.36
C LEU A 66 -1.30 -18.41 -13.50
N ILE A 67 -2.11 -17.64 -14.23
CA ILE A 67 -3.51 -17.97 -14.52
C ILE A 67 -3.59 -19.25 -15.35
N THR A 68 -2.66 -19.46 -16.29
CA THR A 68 -2.67 -20.63 -17.18
C THR A 68 -2.12 -21.93 -16.58
N THR A 69 -1.51 -21.89 -15.40
CA THR A 69 -0.77 -23.05 -14.85
C THR A 69 -1.66 -24.01 -14.03
N ASP A 70 -2.91 -23.63 -13.71
CA ASP A 70 -3.87 -24.39 -12.90
C ASP A 70 -3.25 -25.17 -11.72
N LYS A 71 -2.51 -24.44 -10.87
CA LYS A 71 -1.87 -25.01 -9.66
C LYS A 71 -2.68 -24.66 -8.42
N ILE A 72 -2.69 -25.58 -7.47
CA ILE A 72 -3.13 -25.30 -6.10
C ILE A 72 -1.91 -24.86 -5.28
N LEU A 73 -2.03 -23.71 -4.63
CA LEU A 73 -1.02 -23.09 -3.79
C LEU A 73 -1.60 -22.92 -2.38
N HIS A 74 -0.78 -23.10 -1.35
CA HIS A 74 -1.21 -22.92 0.04
C HIS A 74 -0.68 -21.61 0.61
N SER A 75 -1.54 -20.83 1.23
CA SER A 75 -1.15 -19.54 1.80
C SER A 75 -2.01 -19.14 2.99
N PHE A 76 -1.50 -18.20 3.78
CA PHE A 76 -2.29 -17.59 4.85
C PHE A 76 -3.32 -16.64 4.25
N SER A 77 -4.58 -16.81 4.62
CA SER A 77 -5.66 -15.91 4.23
C SER A 77 -5.73 -14.69 5.15
N SER A 78 -6.25 -13.56 4.63
CA SER A 78 -6.59 -12.43 5.48
C SER A 78 -7.78 -12.81 6.39
N PRO A 79 -7.66 -12.67 7.72
CA PRO A 79 -8.75 -12.87 8.65
C PRO A 79 -9.93 -11.91 8.42
N ARG A 80 -11.03 -12.20 9.11
CA ARG A 80 -12.24 -11.36 9.13
C ARG A 80 -12.07 -10.24 10.14
N SER A 81 -12.80 -9.14 9.98
CA SER A 81 -12.70 -8.03 10.93
C SER A 81 -13.10 -8.50 12.34
N GLY A 82 -12.38 -8.03 13.37
CA GLY A 82 -12.63 -8.38 14.77
C GLY A 82 -12.22 -9.81 15.15
N THR A 83 -11.37 -10.47 14.36
CA THR A 83 -10.81 -11.79 14.67
C THR A 83 -9.35 -11.76 15.09
N PHE A 84 -8.72 -10.59 15.07
CA PHE A 84 -7.34 -10.38 15.49
C PHE A 84 -7.09 -10.92 16.88
N LYS A 85 -6.05 -11.72 17.00
CA LYS A 85 -5.57 -12.27 18.25
C LYS A 85 -4.06 -12.24 18.26
N LYS A 86 -3.50 -12.09 19.45
CA LYS A 86 -2.08 -12.27 19.71
C LYS A 86 -1.84 -13.63 20.34
N GLY A 87 -0.79 -14.31 19.88
CA GLY A 87 -0.28 -15.53 20.46
C GLY A 87 0.84 -15.23 21.45
N ASN A 88 1.83 -16.11 21.47
CA ASN A 88 3.03 -15.93 22.30
C ASN A 88 3.84 -14.71 21.82
N ASN A 89 4.59 -14.10 22.74
CA ASN A 89 5.47 -12.94 22.48
C ASN A 89 4.75 -11.73 21.86
N ASP A 90 3.43 -11.58 22.09
CA ASP A 90 2.59 -10.56 21.45
C ASP A 90 2.52 -10.62 19.91
N HIS A 91 2.89 -11.75 19.30
CA HIS A 91 2.84 -11.94 17.85
C HIS A 91 1.40 -12.11 17.38
N ALA A 92 1.05 -11.49 16.25
CA ALA A 92 -0.22 -11.68 15.60
C ALA A 92 -0.40 -13.15 15.18
N ILE A 93 -1.57 -13.72 15.49
CA ILE A 93 -1.96 -15.03 14.97
C ILE A 93 -2.35 -14.84 13.51
N ALA A 94 -1.64 -15.55 12.62
CA ALA A 94 -1.96 -15.54 11.20
C ALA A 94 -3.35 -16.12 10.94
N GLY A 95 -3.97 -15.71 9.82
CA GLY A 95 -5.22 -16.31 9.38
C GLY A 95 -5.08 -17.78 9.00
N PRO A 96 -6.18 -18.46 8.65
CA PRO A 96 -6.12 -19.86 8.22
C PRO A 96 -5.18 -20.06 7.02
N TYR A 97 -4.38 -21.13 7.07
CA TYR A 97 -3.53 -21.58 5.97
C TYR A 97 -4.35 -22.48 5.03
N LEU A 98 -4.69 -21.97 3.85
CA LEU A 98 -5.69 -22.56 2.96
C LEU A 98 -5.13 -22.78 1.55
N ALA A 99 -5.66 -23.80 0.89
CA ALA A 99 -5.44 -24.07 -0.53
C ALA A 99 -6.24 -23.09 -1.40
N ASN A 100 -5.62 -22.52 -2.42
CA ASN A 100 -6.27 -21.69 -3.43
C ASN A 100 -5.61 -21.86 -4.81
N THR A 101 -6.28 -21.43 -5.87
CA THR A 101 -5.72 -21.56 -7.22
C THR A 101 -4.66 -20.50 -7.49
N SER A 102 -3.70 -20.80 -8.36
CA SER A 102 -2.71 -19.84 -8.85
C SER A 102 -3.38 -18.63 -9.51
N GLU A 103 -4.55 -18.81 -10.14
CA GLU A 103 -5.37 -17.73 -10.66
C GLU A 103 -5.88 -16.78 -9.56
N ALA A 104 -6.35 -17.29 -8.41
CA ALA A 104 -6.81 -16.45 -7.32
C ALA A 104 -5.69 -15.58 -6.75
N HIS A 105 -4.48 -16.14 -6.62
CA HIS A 105 -3.28 -15.39 -6.24
C HIS A 105 -2.89 -14.35 -7.30
N ALA A 106 -2.95 -14.73 -8.57
CA ALA A 106 -2.71 -13.82 -9.69
C ALA A 106 -3.72 -12.67 -9.73
N LYS A 107 -4.96 -12.84 -9.27
CA LYS A 107 -5.98 -11.77 -9.22
C LYS A 107 -5.86 -10.83 -8.03
N THR A 108 -5.27 -11.30 -6.93
CA THR A 108 -5.16 -10.53 -5.68
C THR A 108 -3.89 -9.69 -5.59
N GLY A 109 -2.82 -10.06 -6.29
CA GLY A 109 -1.59 -9.25 -6.31
C GLY A 109 -1.76 -7.89 -6.99
N ALA A 110 -0.88 -6.93 -6.66
CA ALA A 110 -0.94 -5.53 -7.08
C ALA A 110 -1.33 -5.32 -8.56
N SER A 111 -2.47 -4.66 -8.82
CA SER A 111 -2.93 -4.32 -10.17
C SER A 111 -2.00 -3.32 -10.89
N MET A 112 -2.12 -3.19 -12.21
CA MET A 112 -1.33 -2.21 -12.97
C MET A 112 -1.41 -0.77 -12.42
N LYS A 113 -2.62 -0.28 -12.13
CA LYS A 113 -2.79 1.07 -11.57
C LYS A 113 -2.22 1.16 -10.15
N GLY A 114 -2.47 0.16 -9.31
CA GLY A 114 -2.00 0.13 -7.92
C GLY A 114 -0.48 0.01 -7.82
N GLY A 115 0.13 -0.80 -8.67
CA GLY A 115 1.57 -1.01 -8.74
C GLY A 115 2.33 0.19 -9.32
N ILE A 116 1.81 0.84 -10.36
CA ILE A 116 2.40 2.10 -10.84
C ILE A 116 2.24 3.21 -9.80
N LEU A 117 1.12 3.26 -9.07
CA LEU A 117 0.98 4.18 -7.95
C LEU A 117 2.05 3.90 -6.87
N LEU A 118 2.24 2.63 -6.49
CA LEU A 118 3.28 2.22 -5.54
C LEU A 118 4.67 2.65 -6.01
N ARG A 119 4.99 2.42 -7.29
CA ARG A 119 6.25 2.83 -7.90
C ARG A 119 6.44 4.35 -7.79
N ARG A 120 5.43 5.16 -8.13
CA ARG A 120 5.52 6.63 -8.05
C ARG A 120 5.67 7.14 -6.63
N ILE A 121 4.97 6.54 -5.66
CA ILE A 121 5.13 6.86 -4.24
C ILE A 121 6.57 6.54 -3.80
N THR A 122 7.06 5.32 -4.10
CA THR A 122 8.42 4.86 -3.75
C THR A 122 9.50 5.76 -4.37
N THR A 123 9.37 6.11 -5.67
CA THR A 123 10.25 7.06 -6.35
C THR A 123 10.20 8.45 -5.70
N GLY A 124 9.00 8.94 -5.44
CA GLY A 124 8.77 10.26 -4.89
C GLY A 124 9.33 10.45 -3.48
N LEU A 125 9.25 9.40 -2.65
CA LEU A 125 9.86 9.33 -1.32
C LEU A 125 11.39 9.12 -1.36
N ALA A 126 11.96 8.91 -2.54
CA ALA A 126 13.37 8.57 -2.73
C ALA A 126 13.83 7.36 -1.88
N ALA A 127 12.94 6.40 -1.64
CA ALA A 127 13.22 5.24 -0.79
C ALA A 127 14.27 4.34 -1.44
N ARG A 128 15.37 4.07 -0.73
CA ARG A 128 16.49 3.20 -1.18
C ARG A 128 16.37 1.82 -0.56
N THR A 129 15.99 1.76 0.71
CA THR A 129 15.73 0.51 1.45
C THR A 129 14.23 0.40 1.73
N VAL A 130 13.61 -0.67 1.24
CA VAL A 130 12.17 -0.89 1.36
C VAL A 130 11.89 -2.21 2.06
N LEU A 131 11.03 -2.19 3.08
CA LEU A 131 10.45 -3.38 3.69
C LEU A 131 9.03 -3.58 3.17
N GLU A 132 8.67 -4.78 2.73
CA GLU A 132 7.33 -5.15 2.32
C GLU A 132 6.78 -6.26 3.22
N LEU A 133 5.61 -6.02 3.82
CA LEU A 133 4.84 -7.03 4.55
C LEU A 133 3.72 -7.52 3.63
N GLY A 134 3.90 -8.72 3.07
CA GLY A 134 2.96 -9.34 2.13
C GLY A 134 3.49 -9.39 0.71
N THR A 135 4.39 -10.33 0.41
CA THR A 135 4.93 -10.49 -0.95
C THR A 135 3.90 -11.03 -1.94
N ASN A 136 3.06 -12.00 -1.51
CA ASN A 136 2.20 -12.79 -2.39
C ASN A 136 3.02 -13.34 -3.59
N THR A 137 2.55 -13.18 -4.82
CA THR A 137 3.28 -13.61 -6.04
C THR A 137 4.41 -12.66 -6.47
N GLY A 138 4.73 -11.63 -5.68
CA GLY A 138 5.85 -10.70 -5.91
C GLY A 138 5.57 -9.53 -6.85
N PHE A 139 4.32 -9.28 -7.25
CA PHE A 139 4.02 -8.22 -8.23
C PHE A 139 4.27 -6.81 -7.70
N SER A 140 3.89 -6.51 -6.46
CA SER A 140 4.20 -5.24 -5.80
C SER A 140 5.72 -5.03 -5.70
N GLY A 141 6.45 -6.06 -5.26
CA GLY A 141 7.91 -6.06 -5.24
C GLY A 141 8.55 -5.80 -6.61
N CYS A 142 7.99 -6.33 -7.71
CA CYS A 142 8.46 -6.00 -9.07
C CYS A 142 8.31 -4.51 -9.39
N TYR A 143 7.21 -3.87 -8.99
CA TYR A 143 7.04 -2.42 -9.15
C TYR A 143 8.03 -1.64 -8.29
N ILE A 144 8.27 -2.06 -7.04
CA ILE A 144 9.26 -1.45 -6.15
C ILE A 144 10.67 -1.56 -6.76
N LEU A 145 11.10 -2.76 -7.16
CA LEU A 145 12.43 -3.02 -7.76
C LEU A 145 12.63 -2.33 -9.10
N SER A 146 11.56 -1.97 -9.81
CA SER A 146 11.64 -1.16 -11.04
C SER A 146 12.03 0.30 -10.78
N CYS A 147 12.10 0.75 -9.52
CA CYS A 147 12.59 2.07 -9.14
C CYS A 147 14.13 2.08 -9.14
N PRO A 148 14.79 2.91 -9.96
CA PRO A 148 16.25 2.88 -10.08
C PRO A 148 17.02 3.16 -8.77
N GLN A 149 16.42 3.94 -7.87
CA GLN A 149 17.04 4.31 -6.59
C GLN A 149 16.89 3.26 -5.49
N VAL A 150 16.08 2.21 -5.69
CA VAL A 150 15.96 1.11 -4.73
C VAL A 150 17.23 0.27 -4.77
N GLU A 151 17.89 0.19 -3.61
CA GLU A 151 19.13 -0.56 -3.39
C GLU A 151 18.86 -1.90 -2.73
N GLN A 152 17.78 -1.99 -1.96
CA GLN A 152 17.35 -3.22 -1.33
C GLN A 152 15.84 -3.23 -1.09
N LEU A 153 15.19 -4.31 -1.52
CA LEU A 153 13.85 -4.69 -1.08
C LEU A 153 13.95 -5.90 -0.14
N VAL A 154 13.55 -5.76 1.11
CA VAL A 154 13.25 -6.90 1.98
C VAL A 154 11.75 -7.15 1.90
N THR A 155 11.34 -8.36 1.51
CA THR A 155 9.92 -8.70 1.38
C THR A 155 9.61 -10.01 2.11
N ILE A 156 8.46 -10.05 2.79
CA ILE A 156 8.11 -11.13 3.71
C ILE A 156 6.83 -11.82 3.26
N GLU A 157 6.88 -13.16 3.22
CA GLU A 157 5.75 -14.01 2.84
C GLU A 157 5.73 -15.30 3.66
N GLY A 158 4.58 -15.63 4.25
CA GLY A 158 4.45 -16.83 5.08
C GLY A 158 4.33 -18.13 4.28
N SER A 159 3.90 -18.06 3.03
CA SER A 159 3.76 -19.21 2.14
C SER A 159 5.04 -19.54 1.37
N LYS A 160 5.51 -20.78 1.51
CA LYS A 160 6.59 -21.31 0.67
C LYS A 160 6.22 -21.35 -0.81
N ASP A 161 5.00 -21.80 -1.13
CA ASP A 161 4.49 -21.89 -2.52
C ASP A 161 4.51 -20.51 -3.21
N LEU A 162 4.10 -19.47 -2.48
CA LEU A 162 4.12 -18.10 -3.00
C LEU A 162 5.55 -17.55 -3.07
N CYS A 163 6.42 -17.86 -2.10
CA CYS A 163 7.82 -17.47 -2.15
C CYS A 163 8.52 -17.99 -3.41
N GLU A 164 8.29 -19.25 -3.81
CA GLU A 164 8.88 -19.82 -5.03
C GLU A 164 8.41 -19.12 -6.32
N ILE A 165 7.20 -18.56 -6.32
CA ILE A 165 6.67 -17.76 -7.43
C ILE A 165 7.25 -16.34 -7.38
N ALA A 166 7.23 -15.71 -6.20
CA ALA A 166 7.73 -14.36 -5.99
C ALA A 166 9.21 -14.27 -6.37
N ASP A 167 10.05 -15.20 -5.91
CA ASP A 167 11.47 -15.25 -6.23
C ASP A 167 11.71 -15.25 -7.74
N ARG A 168 11.00 -16.10 -8.49
CA ARG A 168 11.11 -16.15 -9.96
C ARG A 168 10.72 -14.84 -10.63
N ASN A 169 9.68 -14.17 -10.14
CA ASN A 169 9.20 -12.90 -10.69
C ASN A 169 10.14 -11.74 -10.35
N LEU A 170 10.60 -11.64 -9.09
CA LEU A 170 11.46 -10.56 -8.61
C LEU A 170 12.83 -10.57 -9.32
N ARG A 171 13.43 -11.75 -9.53
CA ARG A 171 14.69 -11.91 -10.28
C ARG A 171 14.67 -11.35 -11.70
N GLN A 172 13.48 -11.23 -12.31
CA GLN A 172 13.36 -10.64 -13.66
C GLN A 172 13.57 -9.12 -13.66
N PHE A 173 13.39 -8.47 -12.51
CA PHE A 173 13.53 -7.02 -12.36
C PHE A 173 14.87 -6.63 -11.74
N SER A 174 15.28 -7.34 -10.69
CA SER A 174 16.55 -7.07 -10.00
C SER A 174 16.92 -8.22 -9.06
N ASP A 175 18.21 -8.32 -8.74
CA ASP A 175 18.76 -9.15 -7.67
C ASP A 175 18.84 -8.41 -6.32
N LYS A 176 18.48 -7.12 -6.28
CA LYS A 176 18.49 -6.25 -5.10
C LYS A 176 17.33 -6.53 -4.13
N TYR A 177 17.05 -7.79 -3.84
CA TYR A 177 16.01 -8.16 -2.90
C TYR A 177 16.43 -9.31 -1.97
N LYS A 178 15.79 -9.35 -0.80
CA LYS A 178 15.85 -10.43 0.18
C LYS A 178 14.41 -10.87 0.46
N LEU A 179 14.07 -12.08 0.03
CA LEU A 179 12.78 -12.71 0.30
C LEU A 179 12.86 -13.56 1.57
N MET A 180 12.04 -13.27 2.57
CA MET A 180 11.99 -13.99 3.84
C MET A 180 10.71 -14.83 3.93
N ASN A 181 10.85 -16.16 3.91
CA ASN A 181 9.72 -17.06 4.09
C ASN A 181 9.40 -17.25 5.60
N MET A 182 8.69 -16.28 6.18
CA MET A 182 8.40 -16.19 7.61
C MET A 182 7.07 -15.48 7.84
N LEU A 183 6.47 -15.62 9.03
CA LEU A 183 5.40 -14.72 9.47
C LEU A 183 5.97 -13.33 9.76
N PHE A 184 5.13 -12.30 9.66
CA PHE A 184 5.58 -10.91 9.75
C PHE A 184 6.27 -10.58 11.06
N ASP A 185 5.70 -10.98 12.21
CA ASP A 185 6.32 -10.67 13.50
C ASP A 185 7.68 -11.36 13.69
N ASP A 186 7.82 -12.62 13.27
CA ASP A 186 9.09 -13.34 13.36
C ASP A 186 10.17 -12.71 12.46
N ALA A 187 9.76 -12.25 11.27
CA ALA A 187 10.66 -11.52 10.38
C ALA A 187 11.04 -10.15 10.96
N ILE A 188 10.08 -9.41 11.52
CA ILE A 188 10.33 -8.11 12.16
C ILE A 188 11.29 -8.27 13.35
N ASP A 189 11.16 -9.31 14.16
CA ASP A 189 12.10 -9.61 15.25
C ASP A 189 13.50 -9.88 14.72
N THR A 190 13.61 -10.67 13.64
CA THR A 190 14.89 -10.96 12.99
C THR A 190 15.55 -9.69 12.47
N LEU A 191 14.79 -8.82 11.79
CA LEU A 191 15.27 -7.54 11.26
C LEU A 191 15.67 -6.59 12.39
N SER A 192 14.89 -6.55 13.47
CA SER A 192 15.20 -5.75 14.67
C SER A 192 16.48 -6.22 15.33
N HIS A 193 16.70 -7.53 15.44
CA HIS A 193 17.90 -8.11 16.03
C HIS A 193 19.17 -7.80 15.22
N ASN A 194 19.05 -7.63 13.90
CA ASN A 194 20.15 -7.28 13.02
C ASN A 194 20.36 -5.76 12.88
N ASP A 195 19.60 -4.94 13.61
CA ASP A 195 19.57 -3.48 13.48
C ASP A 195 19.27 -2.99 12.05
N ASP A 196 18.50 -3.77 11.28
CA ASP A 196 18.10 -3.41 9.91
C ASP A 196 17.24 -2.13 9.93
N LYS A 197 17.45 -1.24 8.94
CA LYS A 197 16.70 0.01 8.79
C LYS A 197 16.17 0.21 7.38
N PHE A 198 15.02 0.88 7.29
CA PHE A 198 14.30 1.10 6.05
C PHE A 198 13.86 2.56 5.88
N ASP A 199 13.94 3.07 4.65
CA ASP A 199 13.40 4.38 4.29
C ASP A 199 11.88 4.34 4.11
N CYS A 200 11.36 3.16 3.74
CA CYS A 200 9.95 2.96 3.49
C CYS A 200 9.52 1.55 3.89
N VAL A 201 8.36 1.43 4.52
CA VAL A 201 7.68 0.16 4.76
C VAL A 201 6.37 0.15 3.97
N PHE A 202 6.11 -0.90 3.20
CA PHE A 202 4.84 -1.15 2.54
C PHE A 202 4.08 -2.26 3.28
N ILE A 203 2.92 -1.92 3.83
CA ILE A 203 2.04 -2.86 4.53
C ILE A 203 0.90 -3.24 3.59
N ASP A 204 0.96 -4.48 3.10
CA ASP A 204 -0.02 -5.10 2.19
C ASP A 204 -0.32 -6.53 2.65
N GLY A 205 -0.61 -6.66 3.95
CA GLY A 205 -0.83 -7.94 4.59
C GLY A 205 -1.84 -7.84 5.71
N GLN A 206 -2.57 -8.94 5.94
CA GLN A 206 -3.58 -9.09 6.99
C GLN A 206 -4.51 -7.88 7.12
N HIS A 207 -5.46 -7.75 6.19
CA HIS A 207 -6.36 -6.59 6.04
C HIS A 207 -7.43 -6.50 7.15
N GLU A 208 -6.97 -6.25 8.37
CA GLU A 208 -7.77 -6.07 9.58
C GLU A 208 -7.21 -4.88 10.35
N ARG A 209 -8.08 -4.11 11.01
CA ARG A 209 -7.69 -2.85 11.67
C ARG A 209 -6.63 -3.07 12.75
N GLU A 210 -6.89 -3.99 13.67
CA GLU A 210 -6.00 -4.26 14.80
C GLU A 210 -4.66 -4.85 14.34
N ALA A 211 -4.67 -5.71 13.32
CA ALA A 211 -3.46 -6.26 12.72
C ALA A 211 -2.61 -5.17 12.04
N THR A 212 -3.24 -4.33 11.21
CA THR A 212 -2.56 -3.23 10.53
C THR A 212 -1.96 -2.24 11.52
N TRP A 213 -2.70 -1.89 12.57
CA TRP A 213 -2.19 -1.03 13.64
C TRP A 213 -1.04 -1.69 14.42
N HIS A 214 -1.14 -2.98 14.73
CA HIS A 214 -0.07 -3.75 15.36
C HIS A 214 1.21 -3.72 14.53
N TYR A 215 1.13 -4.06 13.23
CA TYR A 215 2.30 -4.04 12.36
C TYR A 215 2.87 -2.64 12.17
N THR A 216 2.02 -1.61 12.11
CA THR A 216 2.46 -0.21 12.10
C THR A 216 3.39 0.07 13.28
N LYS A 217 2.99 -0.30 14.50
CA LYS A 217 3.80 -0.08 15.71
C LYS A 217 5.08 -0.92 15.72
N ARG A 218 5.02 -2.14 15.19
CA ARG A 218 6.16 -3.07 15.13
C ARG A 218 7.25 -2.64 14.14
N VAL A 219 6.87 -2.04 13.01
CA VAL A 219 7.85 -1.59 11.99
C VAL A 219 8.38 -0.19 12.24
N MET A 220 7.70 0.64 13.04
CA MET A 220 8.16 2.00 13.34
C MET A 220 9.62 2.09 13.83
N PRO A 221 10.10 1.22 14.74
CA PRO A 221 11.50 1.22 15.17
C PRO A 221 12.50 0.86 14.05
N LEU A 222 12.05 0.19 12.99
CA LEU A 222 12.86 -0.19 11.83
C LEU A 222 12.94 0.93 10.78
N LEU A 223 12.16 2.00 10.91
CA LEU A 223 12.25 3.13 9.99
C LEU A 223 13.47 3.99 10.29
N ASN A 224 14.14 4.44 9.24
CA ASN A 224 15.06 5.56 9.31
C ASN A 224 14.32 6.83 9.74
N ASN A 225 15.07 7.81 10.25
CA ASN A 225 14.53 9.13 10.52
C ASN A 225 13.92 9.73 9.26
N GLY A 226 12.64 10.11 9.32
CA GLY A 226 11.89 10.64 8.16
C GLY A 226 11.39 9.55 7.22
N GLY A 227 11.54 8.28 7.62
CA GLY A 227 10.99 7.15 6.92
C GLY A 227 9.46 7.18 6.89
N SER A 228 8.90 6.35 6.03
CA SER A 228 7.47 6.38 5.72
C SER A 228 6.85 5.00 5.70
N ILE A 229 5.54 4.95 5.91
CA ILE A 229 4.73 3.74 5.79
C ILE A 229 3.70 3.98 4.68
N ILE A 230 3.65 3.06 3.73
CA ILE A 230 2.62 2.98 2.70
C ILE A 230 1.65 1.87 3.12
N PHE A 231 0.36 2.19 3.14
CA PHE A 231 -0.72 1.27 3.46
C PHE A 231 -1.49 0.94 2.20
N ASP A 232 -1.61 -0.35 1.85
CA ASP A 232 -2.56 -0.75 0.82
C ASP A 232 -3.99 -0.82 1.37
N ASP A 233 -4.96 -0.87 0.46
CA ASP A 233 -6.32 -1.31 0.78
C ASP A 233 -7.04 -0.49 1.88
N ILE A 234 -6.71 0.79 2.00
CA ILE A 234 -7.31 1.75 2.97
C ILE A 234 -8.83 1.99 2.79
N TYR A 235 -9.44 1.44 1.73
CA TYR A 235 -10.89 1.42 1.48
C TYR A 235 -11.46 0.00 1.30
N TRP A 236 -10.69 -1.04 1.64
CA TRP A 236 -11.06 -2.43 1.39
C TRP A 236 -12.23 -2.89 2.26
N SER A 237 -12.21 -2.59 3.54
CA SER A 237 -13.31 -2.84 4.49
C SER A 237 -13.56 -1.59 5.34
N ASP A 238 -14.68 -1.59 6.07
CA ASP A 238 -14.96 -0.52 7.05
C ASP A 238 -13.83 -0.46 8.11
N ASP A 239 -13.29 -1.61 8.46
CA ASP A 239 -12.24 -1.79 9.46
C ASP A 239 -10.89 -1.22 8.98
N MET A 240 -10.48 -1.54 7.75
CA MET A 240 -9.28 -0.96 7.14
C MET A 240 -9.40 0.56 6.99
N ASN A 241 -10.57 1.06 6.60
CA ASN A 241 -10.80 2.49 6.50
C ASN A 241 -10.78 3.19 7.86
N GLN A 242 -11.29 2.52 8.90
CA GLN A 242 -11.21 3.01 10.27
C GLN A 242 -9.75 3.04 10.75
N CYS A 243 -8.94 2.00 10.47
CA CYS A 243 -7.50 2.00 10.73
C CYS A 243 -6.81 3.20 10.07
N TRP A 244 -7.11 3.45 8.80
CA TRP A 244 -6.52 4.58 8.07
C TRP A 244 -6.87 5.94 8.69
N LYS A 245 -8.10 6.12 9.18
CA LYS A 245 -8.49 7.33 9.93
C LYS A 245 -7.71 7.46 11.24
N GLU A 246 -7.51 6.36 11.97
CA GLU A 246 -6.73 6.34 13.21
C GLU A 246 -5.26 6.70 12.95
N ILE A 247 -4.65 6.19 11.87
CA ILE A 247 -3.32 6.58 11.40
C ILE A 247 -3.28 8.09 11.07
N CYS A 248 -4.29 8.59 10.36
CA CYS A 248 -4.45 10.02 10.07
C CYS A 248 -4.66 10.88 11.32
N MET A 249 -5.03 10.30 12.47
CA MET A 249 -5.14 11.00 13.76
C MET A 249 -3.92 10.80 14.67
N SER A 250 -3.12 9.76 14.44
CA SER A 250 -1.98 9.42 15.30
C SER A 250 -0.92 10.52 15.42
N LEU A 251 -0.39 10.72 16.62
CA LEU A 251 0.74 11.62 16.85
C LEU A 251 2.09 11.01 16.42
N ASP A 252 2.13 9.82 15.83
CA ASP A 252 3.40 9.27 15.34
C ASP A 252 3.83 9.88 14.00
N PHE A 253 2.89 10.45 13.25
CA PHE A 253 3.10 10.90 11.87
C PHE A 253 2.92 12.41 11.76
N SER A 254 3.82 13.08 11.03
CA SER A 254 3.70 14.51 10.74
C SER A 254 2.92 14.78 9.45
N VAL A 255 3.02 13.87 8.47
CA VAL A 255 2.26 13.97 7.21
C VAL A 255 1.51 12.68 6.95
N THR A 256 0.22 12.78 6.63
CA THR A 256 -0.56 11.68 6.07
C THR A 256 -1.22 12.10 4.75
N VAL A 257 -1.18 11.22 3.75
CA VAL A 257 -1.73 11.47 2.41
C VAL A 257 -2.60 10.28 1.99
N ASP A 258 -3.88 10.53 1.74
CA ASP A 258 -4.79 9.59 1.11
C ASP A 258 -4.71 9.76 -0.42
N LEU A 259 -4.22 8.73 -1.11
CA LEU A 259 -4.12 8.66 -2.58
C LEU A 259 -5.18 7.74 -3.18
N GLN A 260 -6.33 7.57 -2.52
CA GLN A 260 -7.49 6.78 -2.92
C GLN A 260 -7.30 5.26 -2.92
N LEU A 261 -6.17 4.77 -3.42
CA LEU A 261 -5.81 3.35 -3.42
C LEU A 261 -4.82 3.02 -2.31
N LYS A 262 -4.00 3.99 -1.90
CA LYS A 262 -2.92 3.83 -0.93
C LYS A 262 -2.92 5.01 0.04
N GLY A 263 -2.67 4.71 1.31
CA GLY A 263 -2.35 5.72 2.32
C GLY A 263 -0.84 5.85 2.45
N VAL A 264 -0.33 7.07 2.65
CA VAL A 264 1.09 7.30 2.96
C VAL A 264 1.18 8.05 4.27
N ALA A 265 1.99 7.58 5.21
CA ALA A 265 2.25 8.24 6.49
C ALA A 265 3.76 8.43 6.67
N ILE A 266 4.19 9.68 6.92
CA ILE A 266 5.61 10.03 7.13
C ILE A 266 5.84 10.17 8.63
N LEU A 267 6.84 9.45 9.14
CA LEU A 267 7.19 9.43 10.54
C LEU A 267 7.61 10.83 11.00
N ARG A 268 7.14 11.23 12.19
CA ARG A 268 7.40 12.55 12.76
C ARG A 268 8.89 12.76 13.03
N LEU A 269 9.46 13.82 12.45
CA LEU A 269 10.80 14.32 12.76
C LEU A 269 10.73 15.70 13.41
N GLY A 270 10.55 15.77 14.74
CA GLY A 270 10.64 17.05 15.47
C GLY A 270 9.65 18.14 15.04
N GLU A 271 8.69 17.84 14.18
CA GLU A 271 7.64 18.76 13.73
C GLU A 271 6.47 18.79 14.72
N GLU A 272 6.03 20.00 15.09
CA GLU A 272 4.89 20.20 15.98
C GLU A 272 3.54 20.14 15.25
N SER A 273 3.51 20.45 13.95
CA SER A 273 2.28 20.48 13.14
C SER A 273 2.07 19.18 12.36
N LYS A 274 0.81 18.70 12.35
CA LYS A 274 0.38 17.56 11.55
C LYS A 274 -0.36 18.05 10.30
N MET A 275 0.04 17.55 9.13
CA MET A 275 -0.60 17.83 7.85
C MET A 275 -1.31 16.58 7.32
N PHE A 276 -2.58 16.72 6.96
CA PHE A 276 -3.35 15.66 6.30
C PHE A 276 -3.81 16.14 4.92
N TYR A 277 -3.56 15.32 3.91
CA TYR A 277 -3.96 15.59 2.53
C TYR A 277 -4.88 14.47 2.04
N ASP A 278 -6.10 14.82 1.62
CA ASP A 278 -7.07 13.84 1.14
C ASP A 278 -7.44 14.11 -0.32
N ILE A 279 -6.89 13.31 -1.24
CA ILE A 279 -7.21 13.46 -2.67
C ILE A 279 -8.69 13.14 -2.95
N CYS A 280 -9.36 12.36 -2.09
CA CYS A 280 -10.76 12.00 -2.24
C CYS A 280 -11.68 13.22 -2.13
N GLU A 281 -11.23 14.30 -1.50
CA GLU A 281 -11.94 15.57 -1.51
C GLU A 281 -12.02 16.16 -2.92
N TYR A 282 -11.12 15.79 -3.83
CA TYR A 282 -10.97 16.32 -5.19
C TYR A 282 -11.53 15.37 -6.25
N VAL A 283 -11.28 14.06 -6.11
CA VAL A 283 -11.71 13.04 -7.11
C VAL A 283 -12.94 12.23 -6.72
N GLY A 284 -13.48 12.47 -5.51
CA GLY A 284 -14.57 11.70 -4.94
C GLY A 284 -14.08 10.50 -4.13
N ARG A 285 -14.69 10.30 -2.96
CA ARG A 285 -14.34 9.22 -2.04
C ARG A 285 -14.83 7.87 -2.57
N PRO A 286 -13.97 6.83 -2.59
CA PRO A 286 -14.39 5.47 -2.93
C PRO A 286 -15.48 4.94 -2.01
N ARG A 287 -16.28 4.00 -2.54
CA ARG A 287 -17.11 3.15 -1.69
C ARG A 287 -16.22 2.10 -1.02
N ILE A 288 -16.53 1.77 0.22
CA ILE A 288 -15.95 0.60 0.90
C ILE A 288 -16.28 -0.65 0.09
N PHE A 289 -15.24 -1.44 -0.23
CA PHE A 289 -15.36 -2.59 -1.13
C PHE A 289 -16.06 -3.78 -0.47
N ARG A 290 -15.66 -4.13 0.76
CA ARG A 290 -16.21 -5.24 1.55
C ARG A 290 -16.86 -4.70 2.83
N LYS A 291 -18.08 -4.19 2.69
CA LYS A 291 -18.86 -3.74 3.86
C LYS A 291 -19.20 -4.91 4.77
N GLY A 292 -18.93 -4.76 6.07
CA GLY A 292 -19.14 -5.83 7.06
C GLY A 292 -18.26 -7.06 6.84
N TRP A 293 -17.04 -6.87 6.28
CA TRP A 293 -16.07 -7.94 6.05
C TRP A 293 -15.76 -8.74 7.31
#